data_AF-A0A707WXG8-F1
#
_entry.id   AF-A0A707WXG8-F1
#
_cell.length_a   1.000
_cell.length_b   1.000
_cell.length_c   1.000
_cell.angle_alpha   90.00
_cell.angle_beta   90.00
_cell.angle_gamma   90.00
#
_symmetry.space_group_name_H-M   'P 1'
#
loop_
_entity.id
_entity.type
_entity.pdbx_description
1 polymer ?
#
loop_
_entity_poly.entity_id
_entity_poly.type
_entity_poly.pdbx_seq_one_letter_code
_entity_poly.pdbx_strand_id
1 'polypeptide(L)' 'MRSDDVNIVRPVRKQVCVFLDMTTYEQLKKRAILSKMTIAKMAGQIISSYFESEENKTSKL' A
#
# COMPACT_ATOMS: atom_id res chain seq x y z
N MET A 1 2.48 39.06 -9.24
CA MET A 1 1.47 38.09 -8.77
C MET A 1 2.15 36.74 -8.69
N ARG A 2 2.47 36.24 -7.49
CA ARG A 2 3.14 34.94 -7.29
C ARG A 2 2.06 33.89 -7.07
N SER A 3 1.99 32.93 -7.97
CA SER A 3 1.24 31.69 -7.78
C SER A 3 1.91 30.83 -6.70
N ASP A 4 1.11 29.91 -6.17
CA ASP A 4 1.54 28.64 -5.55
C ASP A 4 1.78 28.63 -4.04
N ASP A 5 0.66 28.63 -3.30
CA ASP A 5 0.56 27.80 -2.08
C ASP A 5 -0.83 27.13 -2.08
N VAL A 6 -1.03 26.20 -3.02
CA VAL A 6 -2.13 25.26 -2.92
C VAL A 6 -1.83 24.39 -1.70
N ASN A 7 -2.52 24.65 -0.59
CA ASN A 7 -2.51 23.79 0.58
C ASN A 7 -2.94 22.38 0.16
N ILE A 8 -1.98 21.53 -0.18
CA ILE A 8 -2.21 20.11 -0.41
C ILE A 8 -2.57 19.54 0.96
N VAL A 9 -3.87 19.45 1.24
CA VAL A 9 -4.42 18.72 2.37
C VAL A 9 -4.07 17.25 2.14
N ARG A 10 -2.94 16.82 2.71
CA ARG A 10 -2.55 15.41 2.68
C ARG A 10 -3.53 14.68 3.61
N PRO A 11 -4.28 13.67 3.13
CA PRO A 11 -5.19 12.93 3.98
C PRO A 11 -4.40 12.37 5.18
N VAL A 12 -4.99 12.48 6.37
CA VAL A 12 -4.42 11.92 7.61
C VAL A 12 -4.30 10.42 7.41
N ARG A 13 -3.10 9.96 7.05
CA ARG A 13 -2.83 8.54 6.79
C ARG A 13 -2.99 7.79 8.10
N LYS A 14 -4.10 7.07 8.28
CA LYS A 14 -4.24 6.08 9.34
C LYS A 14 -3.20 5.01 9.10
N GLN A 15 -2.18 4.96 9.96
CA GLN A 15 -1.20 3.88 9.95
C GLN A 15 -1.79 2.71 10.75
N VAL A 16 -1.68 1.50 10.20
CA VAL A 16 -2.12 0.28 10.87
C VAL A 16 -0.87 -0.59 11.06
N CYS A 17 -0.69 -1.09 12.28
CA CYS A 17 0.35 -2.08 12.56
C CYS A 17 -0.18 -3.47 12.19
N VAL A 18 0.58 -4.22 11.41
CA VAL A 18 0.25 -5.59 11.00
C VAL A 18 1.35 -6.51 11.50
N PHE A 19 0.94 -7.53 12.25
CA PHE A 19 1.85 -8.59 12.69
C PHE A 19 1.92 -9.65 11.58
N LEU A 20 3.14 -9.96 11.14
CA LEU A 20 3.43 -10.98 10.15
C LEU A 20 4.29 -12.05 10.79
N ASP A 21 4.10 -13.30 10.38
CA ASP A 21 5.10 -14.32 10.68
C ASP A 21 6.43 -13.99 9.97
N MET A 22 7.51 -14.53 10.51
CA MET A 22 8.86 -14.21 10.04
C MET A 22 9.09 -14.62 8.58
N THR A 23 8.44 -15.69 8.11
CA THR A 23 8.58 -16.15 6.73
C THR A 23 7.92 -15.18 5.77
N THR A 24 6.69 -14.76 6.07
CA THR A 24 5.95 -13.77 5.29
C THR A 24 6.67 -12.43 5.27
N TYR A 25 7.23 -12.00 6.40
CA TYR A 25 8.03 -10.77 6.47
C TYR A 25 9.28 -10.82 5.56
N GLU A 26 10.06 -11.91 5.61
CA GLU A 26 11.26 -12.03 4.77
C GLU A 26 10.93 -12.11 3.28
N GLN A 27 9.82 -12.76 2.90
CA GLN A 27 9.35 -12.75 1.51
C GLN A 27 8.95 -11.34 1.05
N LEU A 28 8.20 -10.62 1.89
CA LEU A 28 7.79 -9.24 1.62
C LEU A 28 9.01 -8.32 1.47
N LYS A 29 10.00 -8.48 2.36
CA LYS A 29 11.28 -7.74 2.31
C LYS A 29 12.02 -7.99 1.01
N LYS A 30 12.18 -9.24 0.57
CA LYS A 30 12.82 -9.59 -0.71
C LYS A 30 12.13 -8.92 -1.89
N ARG A 31 10.80 -8.96 -1.94
CA ARG A 31 10.01 -8.29 -3.00
C ARG A 31 10.19 -6.78 -2.98
N ALA A 32 10.17 -6.16 -1.80
CA ALA A 32 10.38 -4.73 -1.65
C ALA A 32 11.75 -4.28 -2.18
N ILE A 33 12.82 -5.04 -1.89
CA ILE A 33 14.18 -4.80 -2.40
C ILE A 33 14.19 -4.87 -3.93
N LEU A 34 13.65 -5.95 -4.51
CA LEU A 34 13.63 -6.14 -5.97
C LEU A 34 12.89 -5.03 -6.71
N SER A 35 11.79 -4.55 -6.14
CA SER A 35 10.99 -3.46 -6.72
C SER A 35 11.52 -2.06 -6.38
N LYS A 36 12.61 -1.92 -5.61
CA LYS A 36 13.14 -0.64 -5.12
C LYS A 36 12.09 0.18 -4.35
N MET A 37 11.29 -0.50 -3.53
CA MET A 37 10.21 0.12 -2.74
C MET A 37 10.39 -0.16 -1.25
N THR A 38 9.74 0.62 -0.39
CA THR A 38 9.69 0.32 1.05
C THR A 38 8.75 -0.86 1.30
N ILE A 39 9.02 -1.62 2.36
CA ILE A 39 8.16 -2.75 2.80
C ILE A 39 6.71 -2.31 2.96
N ALA A 40 6.47 -1.14 3.58
CA ALA A 40 5.13 -0.60 3.77
C ALA A 40 4.41 -0.30 2.44
N LYS A 41 5.12 0.25 1.44
CA LYS A 41 4.53 0.56 0.13
C LYS A 41 4.22 -0.72 -0.65
N MET A 42 5.11 -1.72 -0.57
CA MET A 42 4.89 -3.04 -1.16
C MET A 42 3.69 -3.75 -0.53
N ALA A 43 3.61 -3.75 0.81
CA ALA A 43 2.47 -4.30 1.54
C ALA A 43 1.17 -3.60 1.16
N GLY A 44 1.18 -2.27 1.08
CA GLY A 44 0.03 -1.48 0.63
C GLY A 44 -0.46 -1.88 -0.76
N GLN A 45 0.46 -2.04 -1.73
CA GLN A 45 0.08 -2.48 -3.09
C GLN A 45 -0.51 -3.89 -3.11
N ILE A 46 0.07 -4.82 -2.36
CA ILE A 46 -0.44 -6.19 -2.27
C ILE A 46 -1.85 -6.20 -1.69
N ILE A 47 -2.06 -5.46 -0.59
CA ILE A 47 -3.36 -5.36 0.09
C ILE A 47 -4.39 -4.68 -0.82
N SER A 48 -4.06 -3.54 -1.43
CA SER A 48 -4.94 -2.84 -2.37
C SER A 48 -5.33 -3.74 -3.55
N SER A 49 -4.37 -4.40 -4.18
CA SER A 49 -4.62 -5.31 -5.30
C SER A 49 -5.52 -6.47 -4.90
N TYR A 50 -5.37 -7.00 -3.69
CA TYR A 50 -6.24 -8.06 -3.18
C TYR A 50 -7.70 -7.56 -3.10
N PHE A 51 -7.95 -6.41 -2.48
CA PHE A 51 -9.31 -5.86 -2.35
C PHE A 51 -9.93 -5.46 -3.69
N GLU A 52 -9.16 -4.83 -4.59
CA GLU A 52 -9.62 -4.54 -5.95
C GLU A 52 -9.99 -5.83 -6.72
N SER A 53 -9.26 -6.92 -6.49
CA SER A 53 -9.56 -8.22 -7.12
C SER A 53 -10.79 -8.90 -6.54
N GLU A 54 -11.11 -8.67 -5.26
CA GLU A 54 -12.30 -9.22 -4.60
C GLU A 54 -13.56 -8.45 -5.02
N GLU A 55 -13.53 -7.12 -5.10
CA GLU A 55 -14.65 -6.31 -5.60
C GLU A 55 -15.05 -6.66 -7.04
N ASN A 56 -14.06 -6.98 -7.89
CA ASN A 56 -14.31 -7.41 -9.27
C ASN A 56 -14.96 -8.80 -9.37
N LYS A 57 -14.87 -9.64 -8.34
CA LYS A 57 -15.54 -10.96 -8.30
C LYS A 57 -16.97 -10.84 -7.78
N THR A 58 -17.23 -9.97 -6.82
CA THR A 58 -18.58 -9.72 -6.28
C THR A 58 -19.46 -8.86 -7.19
N SER A 59 -18.88 -8.01 -8.04
CA SER A 59 -19.62 -7.17 -9.00
C SER A 59 -20.08 -7.91 -10.27
N LYS A 60 -19.74 -9.20 -10.43
CA LYS A 60 -20.20 -10.08 -11.53
C LYS A 60 -21.38 -10.99 -11.15
N LEU A 61 -22.01 -10.74 -10.01
CA LEU A 61 -23.26 -11.36 -9.56
C LEU A 61 -24.40 -10.35 -9.68
#